data_AF-A0A2V7M1Z7-F1
#
_entry.id   AF-A0A2V7M1Z7-F1
#
_cell.length_a   1.000
_cell.length_b   1.000
_cell.length_c   1.000
_cell.angle_alpha   90.00
_cell.angle_beta   90.00
_cell.angle_gamma   90.00
#
_symmetry.space_group_name_H-M   'P 1'
#
loop_
_entity.id
_entity.type
_entity.pdbx_description
1 polymer ?
#
loop_
_entity_poly.entity_id
_entity_poly.type
_entity_poly.pdbx_seq_one_letter_code
_entity_poly.pdbx_strand_id
1 'polypeptide(L)'
;MRFFEAFRLAIQTIRAQKLKSSFSLLGVFVGVSSLIASCSIANGVNRYMTEKFAQTLYGVNTFQLRRQPMFTPNVPDSVWRAWRRRPRIRFSDAEAITEGLTVPVMTAWQSSDQVTVSYANKEARDIELTAASERYFDIKNLNLALGRPFTGEENRSGAPVAVLGDAVAKRLFADRAPIGKSVRIGGVPYRVIGVVEHQGSILGFPLDRFVVVPALSPAQNLVNPPGILDAFLVKARSDVEMREAMSQAEGVMRSRRHLRPKQDNNFVLDTSEGVQRFWAGISGILTTVIPGIVLVSLVIGGIVIMNIMLMAVAERTREIGLRKSLGARRRDVLRQFLAESTAISL
;
A
#
# COMPACT_ATOMS: atom_id res chain seq x y z
N MET A 1 -17.42 54.13 -9.43
CA MET A 1 -16.64 53.81 -8.22
C MET A 1 -15.29 53.28 -8.65
N ARG A 2 -14.19 53.89 -8.18
CA ARG A 2 -12.83 53.38 -8.40
C ARG A 2 -12.69 52.09 -7.57
N PHE A 3 -12.10 51.04 -8.13
CA PHE A 3 -11.93 49.72 -7.47
C PHE A 3 -11.42 49.82 -6.02
N PHE A 4 -10.55 50.81 -5.79
CA PHE A 4 -9.97 51.13 -4.49
C PHE A 4 -11.00 51.56 -3.41
N GLU A 5 -12.05 52.31 -3.80
CA GLU A 5 -13.12 52.69 -2.88
C GLU A 5 -14.01 51.51 -2.51
N ALA A 6 -14.30 50.63 -3.48
CA ALA A 6 -15.07 49.42 -3.24
C ALA A 6 -14.36 48.48 -2.27
N PHE A 7 -13.04 48.32 -2.41
CA PHE A 7 -12.21 47.52 -1.50
C PHE A 7 -12.14 48.13 -0.09
N ARG A 8 -11.96 49.45 0.01
CA ARG A 8 -11.95 50.16 1.30
C ARG A 8 -13.28 50.04 2.04
N LEU A 9 -14.39 50.14 1.31
CA LEU A 9 -15.73 49.94 1.85
C LEU A 9 -15.93 48.49 2.33
N ALA A 10 -15.50 47.50 1.56
CA ALA A 10 -15.58 46.09 1.95
C ALA A 10 -14.82 45.77 3.26
N ILE A 11 -13.63 46.34 3.45
CA ILE A 11 -12.87 46.18 4.70
C ILE A 11 -13.60 46.82 5.89
N GLN A 12 -14.23 47.98 5.69
CA GLN A 12 -15.00 48.64 6.75
C GLN A 12 -16.22 47.82 7.16
N THR A 13 -16.93 47.22 6.20
CA THR A 13 -18.09 46.36 6.49
C THR A 13 -17.71 45.03 7.12
N ILE A 14 -16.59 44.41 6.72
CA ILE A 14 -16.02 43.24 7.41
C ILE A 14 -15.69 43.56 8.87
N ARG A 15 -15.07 44.73 9.14
CA ARG A 15 -14.77 45.18 10.51
C ARG A 15 -16.02 45.50 11.33
N ALA A 16 -17.09 45.96 10.70
CA ALA A 16 -18.35 46.27 11.36
C ALA A 16 -19.14 44.99 11.73
N GLN A 17 -19.08 43.93 10.91
CA GLN A 17 -19.81 42.68 11.11
C GLN A 17 -18.90 41.50 11.47
N LYS A 18 -18.06 41.68 12.50
CA LYS A 18 -17.02 40.72 12.90
C LYS A 18 -17.52 39.28 13.05
N LEU A 19 -18.68 39.07 13.68
CA LEU A 19 -19.25 37.72 13.87
C LEU A 19 -19.63 37.07 12.53
N LYS A 20 -20.34 37.77 11.66
CA LYS A 20 -20.78 37.24 10.36
C LYS A 20 -19.58 36.94 9.47
N SER A 21 -18.64 37.87 9.35
CA SER A 21 -17.42 37.67 8.58
C SER A 21 -16.57 36.52 9.13
N SER A 22 -16.49 36.35 10.45
CA SER A 22 -15.76 35.22 11.06
C SER A 22 -16.40 33.87 10.73
N PHE A 23 -17.73 33.75 10.81
CA PHE A 23 -18.42 32.50 10.46
C PHE A 23 -18.29 32.15 8.97
N SER A 24 -18.40 33.14 8.07
CA SER A 24 -18.20 32.91 6.64
C SER A 24 -16.77 32.50 6.32
N LEU A 25 -15.77 33.18 6.90
CA LEU A 25 -14.36 32.86 6.69
C LEU A 25 -14.00 31.48 7.25
N LEU A 26 -14.51 31.12 8.44
CA LEU A 26 -14.32 29.80 9.04
C LEU A 26 -14.88 28.69 8.13
N GLY A 27 -16.07 28.90 7.55
CA GLY A 27 -16.69 27.94 6.64
C GLY A 27 -15.86 27.69 5.38
N VAL A 28 -15.39 28.75 4.72
CA VAL A 28 -14.50 28.64 3.55
C VAL A 28 -13.19 27.97 3.95
N PHE A 29 -12.58 28.41 5.04
CA PHE A 29 -11.31 27.89 5.53
C PHE A 29 -11.38 26.38 5.80
N VAL A 30 -12.39 25.92 6.53
CA VAL A 30 -12.57 24.49 6.83
C VAL A 30 -12.85 23.69 5.56
N GLY A 31 -13.66 24.22 4.64
CA GLY A 31 -13.96 23.55 3.37
C GLY A 31 -12.72 23.36 2.49
N VAL A 32 -11.95 24.44 2.28
CA VAL A 32 -10.75 24.42 1.43
C VAL A 32 -9.62 23.64 2.10
N SER A 33 -9.38 23.80 3.40
CA SER A 33 -8.35 23.04 4.12
C SER A 33 -8.64 21.55 4.14
N SER A 34 -9.90 21.15 4.35
CA SER A 34 -10.32 19.74 4.28
C SER A 34 -10.10 19.16 2.87
N LEU A 35 -10.39 19.93 1.81
CA LEU A 35 -10.15 19.50 0.43
C LEU A 35 -8.66 19.29 0.14
N ILE A 36 -7.83 20.26 0.52
CA ILE A 36 -6.38 20.17 0.34
C ILE A 36 -5.81 19.00 1.14
N ALA A 37 -6.20 18.84 2.41
CA ALA A 37 -5.75 17.75 3.28
C ALA A 37 -6.14 16.39 2.70
N SER A 38 -7.40 16.22 2.29
CA SER A 38 -7.90 15.00 1.68
C SER A 38 -7.15 14.63 0.40
N CYS A 39 -6.99 15.58 -0.53
CA CYS A 39 -6.23 15.35 -1.77
C CYS A 39 -4.77 15.02 -1.48
N SER A 40 -4.15 15.70 -0.52
CA SER A 40 -2.75 15.44 -0.12
C SER A 40 -2.58 14.04 0.46
N ILE A 41 -3.51 13.61 1.34
CA ILE A 41 -3.50 12.26 1.90
C ILE A 41 -3.69 11.23 0.80
N ALA A 42 -4.68 11.39 -0.09
CA ALA A 42 -4.93 10.46 -1.17
C ALA A 42 -3.70 10.29 -2.09
N ASN A 43 -3.07 11.40 -2.48
CA ASN A 43 -1.87 11.39 -3.30
C ASN A 43 -0.65 10.80 -2.55
N GLY A 44 -0.51 11.12 -1.27
CA GLY A 44 0.55 10.60 -0.41
C GLY A 44 0.46 9.08 -0.27
N VAL A 45 -0.74 8.55 0.00
CA VAL A 45 -0.98 7.09 0.08
C VAL A 45 -0.74 6.45 -1.29
N ASN A 46 -1.17 7.07 -2.39
CA ASN A 46 -0.95 6.55 -3.73
C ASN A 46 0.55 6.38 -4.03
N ARG A 47 1.35 7.43 -3.79
CA ARG A 47 2.80 7.40 -3.97
C ARG A 47 3.48 6.38 -3.06
N TYR A 48 3.05 6.30 -1.80
CA TYR A 48 3.58 5.33 -0.85
C TYR A 48 3.35 3.89 -1.32
N MET A 49 2.16 3.58 -1.83
CA MET A 49 1.82 2.23 -2.28
C MET A 49 2.53 1.83 -3.57
N THR A 50 2.75 2.76 -4.50
CA THR A 50 3.46 2.47 -5.75
C THR A 50 4.97 2.40 -5.58
N GLU A 51 5.56 3.29 -4.76
CA GLU A 51 7.02 3.36 -4.60
C GLU A 51 7.55 2.46 -3.47
N LYS A 52 6.92 2.48 -2.29
CA LYS A 52 7.46 1.77 -1.11
C LYS A 52 6.86 0.38 -0.95
N PHE A 53 5.54 0.25 -0.95
CA PHE A 53 4.88 -1.03 -0.71
C PHE A 53 5.20 -2.09 -1.78
N ALA A 54 5.12 -1.72 -3.06
CA ALA A 54 5.41 -2.64 -4.16
C ALA A 54 6.87 -3.14 -4.11
N GLN A 55 7.82 -2.25 -3.78
CA GLN A 55 9.24 -2.60 -3.66
C GLN A 55 9.49 -3.51 -2.46
N THR A 56 8.89 -3.25 -1.30
CA THR A 56 9.04 -4.09 -0.10
C THR A 56 8.44 -5.48 -0.30
N LEU A 57 7.28 -5.58 -0.96
CA LEU A 57 6.63 -6.88 -1.14
C LEU A 57 7.30 -7.76 -2.21
N TYR A 58 7.70 -7.20 -3.35
CA TYR A 58 8.21 -8.03 -4.46
C TYR A 58 9.74 -8.04 -4.52
N GLY A 59 10.41 -6.99 -4.05
CA GLY A 59 11.81 -6.72 -4.36
C GLY A 59 11.93 -5.95 -5.68
N VAL A 60 12.98 -5.13 -5.81
CA VAL A 60 13.29 -4.41 -7.05
C VAL A 60 13.72 -5.41 -8.12
N ASN A 61 13.25 -5.24 -9.36
CA ASN A 61 13.57 -6.10 -10.51
C ASN A 61 13.37 -7.60 -10.24
N THR A 62 12.31 -7.93 -9.52
CA THR A 62 12.00 -9.30 -9.09
C THR A 62 10.65 -9.75 -9.63
N PHE A 63 10.58 -10.99 -10.11
CA PHE A 63 9.33 -11.68 -10.43
C PHE A 63 9.18 -12.96 -9.63
N GLN A 64 7.95 -13.42 -9.47
CA GLN A 64 7.59 -14.63 -8.76
C GLN A 64 6.81 -15.56 -9.68
N LEU A 65 7.32 -16.77 -9.92
CA LEU A 65 6.53 -17.83 -10.52
C LEU A 65 5.60 -18.43 -9.48
N ARG A 66 4.30 -18.35 -9.72
CA ARG A 66 3.24 -18.84 -8.82
C ARG A 66 2.17 -19.59 -9.60
N ARG A 67 1.40 -20.40 -8.87
CA ARG A 67 0.20 -21.07 -9.44
C ARG A 67 -0.90 -20.06 -9.80
N GLN A 68 -1.02 -19.00 -9.00
CA GLN A 68 -2.03 -17.95 -9.13
C GLN A 68 -1.41 -16.61 -8.74
N PRO A 69 -1.93 -15.48 -9.26
CA PRO A 69 -1.46 -14.16 -8.85
C PRO A 69 -1.67 -13.95 -7.35
N MET A 70 -0.78 -13.19 -6.70
CA MET A 70 -0.92 -12.86 -5.28
C MET A 70 -2.05 -11.86 -5.04
N PHE A 71 -2.17 -10.86 -5.92
CA PHE A 71 -3.17 -9.81 -5.84
C PHE A 71 -3.94 -9.73 -7.15
N THR A 72 -5.25 -9.94 -7.10
CA THR A 72 -6.13 -9.64 -8.24
C THR A 72 -7.48 -9.19 -7.70
N PRO A 73 -7.92 -7.97 -8.03
CA PRO A 73 -9.22 -7.49 -7.59
C PRO A 73 -10.35 -8.17 -8.39
N ASN A 74 -11.50 -8.37 -7.76
CA ASN A 74 -12.75 -8.81 -8.40
C ASN A 74 -12.63 -10.06 -9.30
N VAL A 75 -11.99 -11.12 -8.80
CA VAL A 75 -11.88 -12.38 -9.54
C VAL A 75 -13.19 -13.17 -9.44
N PRO A 76 -13.87 -13.50 -10.56
CA PRO A 76 -15.06 -14.34 -10.53
C PRO A 76 -14.77 -15.74 -9.95
N ASP A 77 -15.75 -16.35 -9.30
CA ASP A 77 -15.60 -17.69 -8.70
C ASP A 77 -15.18 -18.76 -9.71
N SER A 78 -15.57 -18.61 -10.98
CA SER A 78 -15.16 -19.50 -12.07
C SER A 78 -13.65 -19.47 -12.30
N VAL A 79 -13.04 -18.29 -12.24
CA VAL A 79 -11.59 -18.09 -12.40
C VAL A 79 -10.84 -18.62 -11.19
N TRP A 80 -11.35 -18.38 -9.97
CA TRP A 80 -10.80 -18.98 -8.75
C TRP A 80 -10.80 -20.51 -8.78
N ARG A 81 -11.87 -21.12 -9.28
CA ARG A 81 -11.95 -22.57 -9.47
C ARG A 81 -10.97 -23.06 -10.52
N ALA A 82 -10.81 -22.33 -11.62
CA ALA A 82 -9.81 -22.65 -12.65
C ALA A 82 -8.38 -22.59 -12.09
N TRP A 83 -8.04 -21.56 -11.30
CA TRP A 83 -6.73 -21.45 -10.66
C TRP A 83 -6.44 -22.56 -9.65
N ARG A 84 -7.45 -23.00 -8.90
CA ARG A 84 -7.31 -24.14 -7.97
C ARG A 84 -7.05 -25.46 -8.67
N ARG A 85 -7.53 -25.62 -9.92
CA ARG A 85 -7.27 -26.80 -10.77
C ARG A 85 -5.89 -26.76 -11.45
N ARG A 86 -5.20 -25.63 -11.43
CA ARG A 86 -3.84 -25.55 -12.00
C ARG A 86 -2.90 -26.49 -11.25
N PRO A 87 -1.99 -27.16 -11.95
CA PRO A 87 -0.94 -27.93 -11.30
C PRO A 87 -0.15 -27.07 -10.31
N ARG A 88 0.24 -27.64 -9.16
CA ARG A 88 1.11 -26.95 -8.20
C ARG A 88 2.52 -26.81 -8.77
N ILE A 89 3.25 -25.78 -8.31
CA ILE A 89 4.66 -25.57 -8.66
C ILE A 89 5.51 -26.53 -7.81
N ARG A 90 6.53 -27.14 -8.42
CA ARG A 90 7.44 -28.09 -7.75
C ARG A 90 8.85 -27.54 -7.64
N PHE A 91 9.64 -28.08 -6.71
CA PHE A 91 11.08 -27.76 -6.62
C PHE A 91 11.82 -28.06 -7.94
N SER A 92 11.50 -29.17 -8.59
CA SER A 92 12.07 -29.54 -9.89
C SER A 92 11.73 -28.53 -11.01
N ASP A 93 10.62 -27.80 -10.89
CA ASP A 93 10.27 -26.74 -11.84
C ASP A 93 11.21 -25.53 -11.63
N ALA A 94 11.45 -25.16 -10.37
CA ALA A 94 12.34 -24.07 -10.00
C ALA A 94 13.81 -24.35 -10.38
N GLU A 95 14.28 -25.58 -10.17
CA GLU A 95 15.63 -26.01 -10.59
C GLU A 95 15.79 -25.91 -12.10
N ALA A 96 14.85 -26.46 -12.88
CA ALA A 96 14.91 -26.42 -14.32
C ALA A 96 14.87 -24.99 -14.89
N ILE A 97 14.13 -24.07 -14.26
CA ILE A 97 14.18 -22.66 -14.64
C ILE A 97 15.55 -22.09 -14.31
N THR A 98 16.08 -22.33 -13.11
CA THR A 98 17.40 -21.82 -12.71
C THR A 98 18.49 -22.27 -13.68
N GLU A 99 18.45 -23.51 -14.15
CA GLU A 99 19.38 -24.06 -15.15
C GLU A 99 19.16 -23.51 -16.57
N GLY A 100 17.91 -23.20 -16.92
CA GLY A 100 17.54 -22.71 -18.24
C GLY A 100 17.71 -21.19 -18.45
N LEU A 101 17.98 -20.43 -17.37
CA LEU A 101 18.20 -18.99 -17.45
C LEU A 101 19.64 -18.69 -17.89
N THR A 102 19.79 -17.93 -18.96
CA THR A 102 21.11 -17.51 -19.46
C THR A 102 21.60 -16.20 -18.83
N VAL A 103 20.68 -15.45 -18.24
CA VAL A 103 20.96 -14.18 -17.57
C VAL A 103 21.34 -14.40 -16.11
N PRO A 104 22.28 -13.61 -15.56
CA PRO A 104 22.72 -13.75 -14.18
C PRO A 104 21.61 -13.24 -13.24
N VAL A 105 20.94 -14.18 -12.58
CA VAL A 105 19.87 -13.90 -11.63
C VAL A 105 20.15 -14.52 -10.26
N MET A 106 19.55 -13.92 -9.24
CA MET A 106 19.43 -14.55 -7.93
C MET A 106 18.08 -15.25 -7.85
N THR A 107 18.09 -16.52 -7.46
CA THR A 107 16.88 -17.32 -7.32
C THR A 107 16.67 -17.72 -5.86
N ALA A 108 15.41 -17.73 -5.45
CA ALA A 108 15.00 -18.28 -4.17
C ALA A 108 13.65 -18.98 -4.31
N TRP A 109 13.34 -19.86 -3.39
CA TRP A 109 12.01 -20.42 -3.28
C TRP A 109 11.40 -20.03 -1.94
N GLN A 110 10.08 -19.96 -1.93
CA GLN A 110 9.28 -19.60 -0.78
C GLN A 110 8.01 -20.45 -0.75
N SER A 111 7.69 -20.90 0.46
CA SER A 111 6.36 -21.33 0.85
C SER A 111 5.98 -20.57 2.10
N SER A 112 4.73 -20.10 2.21
CA SER A 112 4.27 -19.47 3.45
C SER A 112 2.87 -19.88 3.88
N ASP A 113 2.68 -19.95 5.20
CA ASP A 113 1.39 -20.22 5.85
C ASP A 113 1.34 -19.51 7.22
N GLN A 114 0.15 -19.40 7.80
CA GLN A 114 -0.06 -18.80 9.11
C GLN A 114 0.11 -19.83 10.22
N VAL A 115 0.96 -19.53 11.20
CA VAL A 115 1.21 -20.42 12.35
C VAL A 115 1.20 -19.66 13.67
N THR A 116 1.17 -20.43 14.75
CA THR A 116 1.47 -19.94 16.09
C THR A 116 2.90 -20.30 16.46
N VAL A 117 3.65 -19.30 16.94
CA VAL A 117 5.02 -19.47 17.45
C VAL A 117 4.97 -19.32 18.96
N SER A 118 5.54 -20.28 19.70
CA SER A 118 5.56 -20.25 21.15
C SER A 118 6.98 -20.27 21.74
N TYR A 119 7.13 -19.62 22.89
CA TYR A 119 8.36 -19.57 23.67
C TYR A 119 8.03 -19.59 25.16
N ALA A 120 8.45 -20.63 25.88
CA ALA A 120 8.06 -20.87 27.27
C ALA A 120 6.53 -20.73 27.45
N ASN A 121 6.06 -19.79 28.28
CA ASN A 121 4.63 -19.55 28.52
C ASN A 121 4.03 -18.43 27.65
N LYS A 122 4.72 -18.00 26.59
CA LYS A 122 4.27 -16.94 25.67
C LYS A 122 3.97 -17.48 24.29
N GLU A 123 2.92 -16.96 23.67
CA GLU A 123 2.49 -17.30 22.31
C GLU A 123 2.31 -16.06 21.44
N ALA A 124 2.73 -16.18 20.19
CA ALA A 124 2.48 -15.26 19.10
C ALA A 124 1.65 -15.99 18.05
N ARG A 125 0.40 -15.55 17.87
CA ARG A 125 -0.56 -16.09 16.89
C ARG A 125 -0.54 -15.24 15.62
N ASP A 126 -1.05 -15.81 14.53
CA ASP A 126 -1.15 -15.16 13.22
C ASP A 126 0.22 -14.63 12.74
N ILE A 127 1.23 -15.50 12.86
CA ILE A 127 2.58 -15.23 12.39
C ILE A 127 2.76 -15.93 11.05
N GLU A 128 3.23 -15.18 10.06
CA GLU A 128 3.56 -15.74 8.75
C GLU A 128 4.84 -16.58 8.85
N LEU A 129 4.71 -17.89 8.81
CA LEU A 129 5.83 -18.81 8.63
C LEU A 129 6.22 -18.80 7.17
N THR A 130 7.47 -18.44 6.90
CA THR A 130 8.07 -18.45 5.58
C THR A 130 9.19 -19.49 5.54
N ALA A 131 8.95 -20.59 4.83
CA ALA A 131 9.97 -21.58 4.53
C ALA A 131 10.66 -21.17 3.22
N ALA A 132 11.92 -20.74 3.30
CA ALA A 132 12.61 -20.12 2.17
C ALA A 132 14.08 -20.53 2.05
N SER A 133 14.68 -20.29 0.89
CA SER A 133 16.13 -20.52 0.67
C SER A 133 16.98 -19.38 1.22
N GLU A 134 18.29 -19.60 1.32
CA GLU A 134 19.26 -18.64 1.89
C GLU A 134 19.20 -17.24 1.23
N ARG A 135 19.01 -17.20 -0.09
CA ARG A 135 19.00 -15.96 -0.90
C ARG A 135 17.71 -15.16 -0.75
N TYR A 136 16.73 -15.67 0.01
CA TYR A 136 15.46 -14.98 0.25
C TYR A 136 15.66 -13.58 0.85
N PHE A 137 16.55 -13.47 1.85
CA PHE A 137 16.84 -12.20 2.51
C PHE A 137 17.43 -11.18 1.52
N ASP A 138 18.35 -11.61 0.66
CA ASP A 138 18.97 -10.76 -0.37
C ASP A 138 17.97 -10.34 -1.46
N ILE A 139 17.06 -11.23 -1.85
CA ILE A 139 16.04 -10.92 -2.85
C ILE A 139 15.05 -9.89 -2.31
N LYS A 140 14.56 -10.10 -1.09
CA LYS A 140 13.61 -9.20 -0.41
C LYS A 140 14.26 -7.98 0.25
N ASN A 141 15.59 -7.84 0.19
CA ASN A 141 16.36 -6.79 0.88
C ASN A 141 16.04 -6.72 2.40
N LEU A 142 15.94 -7.87 3.06
CA LEU A 142 15.70 -7.96 4.49
C LEU A 142 17.02 -7.91 5.25
N ASN A 143 17.33 -6.75 5.83
CA ASN A 143 18.50 -6.57 6.69
C ASN A 143 18.24 -7.13 8.09
N LEU A 144 19.28 -7.67 8.74
CA LEU A 144 19.19 -8.20 10.09
C LEU A 144 19.68 -7.19 11.11
N ALA A 145 18.84 -6.90 12.10
CA ALA A 145 19.21 -6.08 13.25
C ALA A 145 20.17 -6.84 14.18
N LEU A 146 19.97 -8.15 14.33
CA LEU A 146 20.74 -9.01 15.21
C LEU A 146 21.02 -10.35 14.55
N GLY A 147 22.20 -10.92 14.81
CA GLY A 147 22.57 -12.26 14.39
C GLY A 147 22.97 -12.35 12.92
N ARG A 148 22.57 -13.44 12.25
CA ARG A 148 22.96 -13.74 10.86
C ARG A 148 21.85 -14.47 10.10
N PRO A 149 21.85 -14.45 8.75
CA PRO A 149 20.97 -15.31 7.97
C PRO A 149 21.46 -16.77 8.09
N PHE A 150 20.60 -17.72 7.76
CA PHE A 150 21.02 -19.12 7.64
C PHE A 150 21.85 -19.33 6.38
N THR A 151 22.81 -20.25 6.44
CA THR A 151 23.69 -20.59 5.31
C THR A 151 23.05 -21.61 4.38
N GLY A 152 23.61 -21.78 3.19
CA GLY A 152 23.16 -22.77 2.22
C GLY A 152 23.31 -24.20 2.71
N GLU A 153 24.29 -24.46 3.57
CA GLU A 153 24.42 -25.76 4.24
C GLU A 153 23.31 -26.00 5.26
N GLU A 154 22.96 -25.00 6.07
CA GLU A 154 21.81 -25.07 6.98
C GLU A 154 20.49 -25.24 6.20
N ASN A 155 20.38 -24.61 5.02
CA ASN A 155 19.24 -24.78 4.16
C ASN A 155 19.16 -26.16 3.49
N ARG A 156 20.27 -26.70 2.99
CA ARG A 156 20.34 -28.05 2.40
C ARG A 156 20.12 -29.16 3.42
N SER A 157 20.65 -28.99 4.64
CA SER A 157 20.47 -29.95 5.73
C SER A 157 19.10 -29.85 6.42
N GLY A 158 18.30 -28.82 6.12
CA GLY A 158 17.02 -28.59 6.77
C GLY A 158 17.18 -28.28 8.26
N ALA A 159 18.28 -27.61 8.64
CA ALA A 159 18.59 -27.32 10.04
C ALA A 159 17.43 -26.57 10.71
N PRO A 160 17.05 -26.92 11.96
CA PRO A 160 15.97 -26.27 12.68
C PRO A 160 16.42 -24.93 13.26
N VAL A 161 16.70 -23.96 12.39
CA VAL A 161 17.07 -22.58 12.72
C VAL A 161 15.99 -21.62 12.25
N ALA A 162 15.81 -20.51 12.96
CA ALA A 162 14.79 -19.52 12.65
C ALA A 162 15.35 -18.09 12.71
N VAL A 163 14.86 -17.25 11.80
CA VAL A 163 15.07 -15.81 11.80
C VAL A 163 13.72 -15.14 12.05
N LEU A 164 13.63 -14.31 13.08
CA LEU A 164 12.36 -13.70 13.52
C LEU A 164 12.20 -12.29 12.95
N GLY A 165 10.98 -11.90 12.63
CA GLY A 165 10.64 -10.48 12.48
C GLY A 165 10.64 -9.75 13.83
N ASP A 166 10.90 -8.44 13.81
CA ASP A 166 11.02 -7.60 15.01
C ASP A 166 9.79 -7.69 15.94
N ALA A 167 8.57 -7.68 15.38
CA ALA A 167 7.34 -7.78 16.17
C ALA A 167 7.21 -9.13 16.89
N VAL A 168 7.64 -10.23 16.27
CA VAL A 168 7.64 -11.56 16.87
C VAL A 168 8.68 -11.64 17.99
N ALA A 169 9.88 -11.11 17.73
CA ALA A 169 10.96 -11.07 18.71
C ALA A 169 10.54 -10.27 19.96
N LYS A 170 10.01 -9.05 19.80
CA LYS A 170 9.50 -8.23 20.91
C LYS A 170 8.38 -8.92 21.68
N ARG A 171 7.44 -9.56 20.99
CA ARG A 171 6.32 -10.24 21.66
C ARG A 171 6.78 -11.44 22.50
N LEU A 172 7.68 -12.27 21.96
CA LEU A 172 8.13 -13.50 22.63
C LEU A 172 9.19 -13.21 23.70
N PHE A 173 10.13 -12.32 23.41
CA PHE A 173 11.32 -12.12 24.26
C PHE A 173 11.29 -10.83 25.09
N ALA A 174 10.40 -9.87 24.80
CA ALA A 174 10.39 -8.54 25.41
C ALA A 174 11.81 -7.93 25.38
N ASP A 175 12.43 -7.74 26.54
CA ASP A 175 13.78 -7.15 26.67
C ASP A 175 14.91 -8.19 26.69
N ARG A 176 14.61 -9.49 26.52
CA ARG A 176 15.62 -10.56 26.55
C ARG A 176 16.25 -10.75 25.18
N ALA A 177 17.55 -11.07 25.16
CA ALA A 177 18.25 -11.42 23.93
C ALA A 177 17.63 -12.68 23.28
N PRO A 178 17.11 -12.60 22.03
CA PRO A 178 16.43 -13.71 21.38
C PRO A 178 17.42 -14.73 20.76
N ILE A 179 18.63 -14.30 20.43
CA ILE A 179 19.64 -15.14 19.74
C ILE A 179 20.05 -16.32 20.62
N GLY A 180 20.13 -17.51 20.00
CA GLY A 180 20.51 -18.77 20.65
C GLY A 180 19.38 -19.43 21.44
N LYS A 181 18.24 -18.76 21.64
CA LYS A 181 17.07 -19.36 22.30
C LYS A 181 16.29 -20.23 21.32
N SER A 182 15.50 -21.17 21.85
CA SER A 182 14.67 -22.05 21.03
C SER A 182 13.20 -21.67 21.11
N VAL A 183 12.58 -21.40 19.96
CA VAL A 183 11.13 -21.17 19.80
C VAL A 183 10.48 -22.42 19.21
N ARG A 184 9.22 -22.68 19.50
CA ARG A 184 8.48 -23.81 18.93
C ARG A 184 7.59 -23.36 17.79
N ILE A 185 7.69 -24.04 16.66
CA ILE A 185 6.91 -23.80 15.45
C ILE A 185 6.33 -25.15 15.02
N GLY A 186 5.00 -25.27 15.00
CA GLY A 186 4.31 -26.55 14.73
C GLY A 186 4.79 -27.72 15.59
N GLY A 187 5.11 -27.45 16.86
CA GLY A 187 5.59 -28.44 17.81
C GLY A 187 7.09 -28.74 17.76
N VAL A 188 7.82 -28.30 16.73
CA VAL A 188 9.27 -28.53 16.57
C VAL A 188 10.08 -27.36 17.16
N PRO A 189 11.16 -27.62 17.91
CA PRO A 189 12.04 -26.56 18.42
C PRO A 189 12.98 -26.03 17.34
N TYR A 190 12.98 -24.71 17.14
CA TYR A 190 13.86 -23.98 16.23
C TYR A 190 14.76 -23.04 17.01
N ARG A 191 16.07 -23.05 16.71
CA ARG A 191 17.02 -22.13 17.34
C ARG A 191 17.01 -20.80 16.61
N VAL A 192 16.79 -19.71 17.35
CA VAL A 192 16.81 -18.35 16.81
C VAL A 192 18.25 -17.94 16.53
N ILE A 193 18.54 -17.61 15.28
CA ILE A 193 19.89 -17.21 14.82
C ILE A 193 19.95 -15.76 14.32
N GLY A 194 18.80 -15.12 14.12
CA GLY A 194 18.73 -13.73 13.67
C GLY A 194 17.38 -13.08 13.94
N VAL A 195 17.38 -11.74 13.90
CA VAL A 195 16.18 -10.90 13.94
C VAL A 195 16.28 -9.86 12.83
N VAL A 196 15.23 -9.74 12.02
CA VAL A 196 15.13 -8.76 10.92
C VAL A 196 14.91 -7.35 11.49
N GLU A 197 15.51 -6.34 10.87
CA GLU A 197 15.26 -4.93 11.17
C GLU A 197 13.77 -4.59 11.04
N HIS A 198 13.31 -3.65 11.85
CA HIS A 198 11.92 -3.20 11.85
C HIS A 198 11.51 -2.68 10.46
N GLN A 199 10.61 -3.39 9.78
CA GLN A 199 10.04 -3.03 8.48
C GLN A 199 8.88 -2.04 8.61
N GLY A 200 8.31 -1.91 9.82
CA GLY A 200 7.22 -1.00 10.11
C GLY A 200 5.84 -1.61 9.87
N SER A 201 4.86 -0.73 9.65
CA SER A 201 3.48 -1.13 9.40
C SER A 201 2.89 -0.32 8.24
N ILE A 202 2.08 -0.97 7.42
CA ILE A 202 1.43 -0.36 6.26
C ILE A 202 -0.07 -0.43 6.46
N LEU A 203 -0.72 0.75 6.49
CA LEU A 203 -2.17 0.86 6.72
C LEU A 203 -2.63 0.11 7.99
N GLY A 204 -1.80 0.10 9.04
CA GLY A 204 -2.06 -0.61 10.29
C GLY A 204 -1.72 -2.11 10.28
N PHE A 205 -1.31 -2.67 9.14
CA PHE A 205 -0.82 -4.04 9.04
C PHE A 205 0.69 -4.09 9.31
N PRO A 206 1.13 -4.75 10.39
CA PRO A 206 2.56 -4.87 10.70
C PRO A 206 3.25 -5.81 9.70
N LEU A 207 4.33 -5.34 9.09
CA LEU A 207 5.14 -6.12 8.15
C LEU A 207 6.13 -7.06 8.86
N ASP A 208 6.27 -6.93 10.18
CA ASP A 208 7.26 -7.66 10.99
C ASP A 208 6.72 -8.94 11.63
N ARG A 209 5.48 -9.34 11.32
CA ARG A 209 4.84 -10.55 11.89
C ARG A 209 5.14 -11.80 11.07
N PHE A 210 6.42 -12.12 10.94
CA PHE A 210 6.86 -13.32 10.24
C PHE A 210 8.00 -14.03 10.96
N VAL A 211 8.18 -15.30 10.60
CA VAL A 211 9.36 -16.09 10.93
C VAL A 211 9.85 -16.78 9.67
N VAL A 212 11.14 -16.64 9.38
CA VAL A 212 11.77 -17.30 8.23
C VAL A 212 12.56 -18.50 8.74
N VAL A 213 12.33 -19.65 8.12
CA VAL A 213 13.03 -20.90 8.39
C VAL A 213 13.57 -21.47 7.07
N PRO A 214 14.58 -22.35 7.12
CA PRO A 214 15.06 -22.98 5.91
C PRO A 214 13.99 -23.85 5.26
N ALA A 215 13.95 -23.83 3.92
CA ALA A 215 12.89 -24.45 3.13
C ALA A 215 12.82 -25.97 3.22
N LEU A 216 13.91 -26.64 3.59
CA LEU A 216 13.94 -28.09 3.80
C LEU A 216 13.80 -28.47 5.27
N SER A 217 13.56 -27.50 6.15
CA SER A 217 13.34 -27.77 7.57
C SER A 217 11.97 -28.45 7.80
N PRO A 218 11.74 -29.09 8.95
CA PRO A 218 10.48 -29.77 9.26
C PRO A 218 9.21 -28.91 9.08
N ALA A 219 9.34 -27.60 9.24
CA ALA A 219 8.31 -26.60 9.03
C ALA A 219 7.78 -26.55 7.60
N GLN A 220 8.52 -27.04 6.59
CA GLN A 220 8.00 -27.15 5.23
C GLN A 220 6.71 -27.97 5.20
N ASN A 221 6.62 -29.05 5.99
CA ASN A 221 5.43 -29.90 6.06
C ASN A 221 4.20 -29.19 6.65
N LEU A 222 4.40 -28.11 7.41
CA LEU A 222 3.31 -27.27 7.92
C LEU A 222 2.75 -26.37 6.83
N VAL A 223 3.60 -25.97 5.88
CA VAL A 223 3.26 -24.99 4.85
C VAL A 223 2.80 -25.66 3.55
N ASN A 224 3.48 -26.72 3.13
CA ASN A 224 3.17 -27.44 1.90
C ASN A 224 3.60 -28.91 1.96
N PRO A 225 2.98 -29.79 1.15
CA PRO A 225 3.47 -31.15 1.00
C PRO A 225 4.90 -31.19 0.43
N PRO A 226 5.66 -32.26 0.68
CA PRO A 226 7.02 -32.41 0.17
C PRO A 226 7.11 -32.20 -1.35
N GLY A 227 8.10 -31.42 -1.80
CA GLY A 227 8.35 -31.17 -3.21
C GLY A 227 7.45 -30.12 -3.87
N ILE A 228 6.55 -29.47 -3.12
CA ILE A 228 5.67 -28.40 -3.60
C ILE A 228 6.13 -27.03 -3.08
N LEU A 229 6.00 -26.01 -3.93
CA LEU A 229 6.32 -24.61 -3.67
C LEU A 229 5.10 -23.70 -3.90
N ASP A 230 5.01 -22.60 -3.16
CA ASP A 230 4.01 -21.56 -3.41
C ASP A 230 4.51 -20.54 -4.43
N ALA A 231 5.79 -20.16 -4.30
CA ALA A 231 6.44 -19.18 -5.13
C ALA A 231 7.91 -19.53 -5.38
N PHE A 232 8.35 -19.30 -6.61
CA PHE A 232 9.75 -19.26 -6.98
C PHE A 232 10.12 -17.83 -7.36
N LEU A 233 11.04 -17.22 -6.62
CA LEU A 233 11.46 -15.84 -6.74
C LEU A 233 12.71 -15.74 -7.60
N VAL A 234 12.73 -14.78 -8.51
CA VAL A 234 13.88 -14.50 -9.37
C VAL A 234 14.12 -13.00 -9.39
N LYS A 235 15.31 -12.58 -8.97
CA LYS A 235 15.77 -11.19 -8.98
C LYS A 235 16.86 -11.01 -10.02
N ALA A 236 16.64 -10.09 -10.94
CA ALA A 236 17.63 -9.67 -11.93
C ALA A 236 18.29 -8.36 -11.52
N ARG A 237 19.40 -7.99 -12.18
CA ARG A 237 20.12 -6.75 -11.84
C ARG A 237 19.45 -5.54 -12.45
N SER A 238 18.83 -5.69 -13.62
CA SER A 238 18.09 -4.64 -14.31
C SER A 238 16.69 -5.08 -14.70
N ASP A 239 15.82 -4.12 -15.00
CA ASP A 239 14.48 -4.39 -15.52
C ASP A 239 14.52 -5.09 -16.89
N VAL A 240 15.51 -4.78 -17.73
CA VAL A 240 15.71 -5.46 -19.02
C VAL A 240 16.06 -6.93 -18.81
N GLU A 241 17.03 -7.22 -17.94
CA GLU A 241 17.40 -8.59 -17.58
C GLU A 241 16.23 -9.34 -16.91
N MET A 242 15.40 -8.64 -16.11
CA MET A 242 14.21 -9.23 -15.49
C MET A 242 13.20 -9.68 -16.55
N ARG A 243 12.88 -8.83 -17.53
CA ARG A 243 11.94 -9.18 -18.61
C ARG A 243 12.48 -10.31 -19.48
N GLU A 244 13.78 -10.32 -19.75
CA GLU A 244 14.43 -11.42 -20.47
C GLU A 244 14.33 -12.73 -19.67
N ALA A 245 14.67 -12.70 -18.38
CA ALA A 245 14.53 -13.85 -17.49
C ALA A 245 13.08 -14.35 -17.41
N MET A 246 12.09 -13.44 -17.41
CA MET A 246 10.67 -13.81 -17.44
C MET A 246 10.31 -14.57 -18.71
N SER A 247 10.74 -14.08 -19.88
CA SER A 247 10.48 -14.74 -21.16
C SER A 247 11.12 -16.14 -21.22
N GLN A 248 12.37 -16.26 -20.75
CA GLN A 248 13.07 -17.54 -20.68
C GLN A 248 12.40 -18.50 -19.69
N ALA A 249 12.05 -18.03 -18.48
CA ALA A 249 11.35 -18.82 -17.48
C ALA A 249 9.97 -19.30 -17.98
N GLU A 250 9.24 -18.44 -18.70
CA GLU A 250 7.99 -18.81 -19.34
C GLU A 250 8.20 -19.92 -20.37
N GLY A 251 9.21 -19.79 -21.24
CA GLY A 251 9.56 -20.81 -22.23
C GLY A 251 9.88 -22.17 -21.61
N VAL A 252 10.74 -22.18 -20.59
CA VAL A 252 11.11 -23.40 -19.84
C VAL A 252 9.87 -24.03 -19.19
N MET A 253 9.04 -23.23 -18.52
CA MET A 253 7.84 -23.73 -17.86
C MET A 253 6.80 -24.25 -18.83
N ARG A 254 6.56 -23.57 -19.96
CA ARG A 254 5.63 -24.04 -21.00
C ARG A 254 6.09 -25.36 -21.59
N SER A 255 7.40 -25.51 -21.82
CA SER A 255 8.02 -26.77 -22.28
C SER A 255 7.79 -27.90 -21.27
N ARG A 256 8.15 -27.70 -19.98
CA ARG A 256 7.94 -28.71 -18.93
C ARG A 256 6.48 -29.08 -18.72
N ARG A 257 5.58 -28.11 -18.86
CA ARG A 257 4.12 -28.30 -18.73
C ARG A 257 3.49 -28.83 -20.01
N HIS A 258 4.26 -29.05 -21.08
CA HIS A 258 3.80 -29.52 -22.39
C HIS A 258 2.64 -28.68 -22.95
N LEU A 259 2.70 -27.36 -22.73
CA LEU A 259 1.65 -26.44 -23.16
C LEU A 259 1.77 -26.16 -24.66
N ARG A 260 0.64 -26.22 -25.38
CA ARG A 260 0.60 -25.89 -26.80
C ARG A 260 0.79 -24.38 -27.02
N PRO A 261 1.31 -23.93 -28.18
CA PRO A 261 1.49 -22.50 -28.47
C PRO A 261 0.25 -21.64 -28.26
N LYS A 262 -0.94 -22.14 -28.61
CA LYS A 262 -2.23 -21.44 -28.41
C LYS A 262 -2.89 -21.66 -27.05
N GLN A 263 -2.28 -22.44 -26.16
CA GLN A 263 -2.82 -22.74 -24.84
C GLN A 263 -2.35 -21.71 -23.82
N ASP A 264 -3.30 -21.20 -23.04
CA ASP A 264 -3.03 -20.28 -21.94
C ASP A 264 -2.13 -20.90 -20.87
N ASN A 265 -1.33 -20.05 -20.22
CA ASN A 265 -0.48 -20.48 -19.11
C ASN A 265 -1.31 -20.96 -17.91
N ASN A 266 -0.92 -22.11 -17.36
CA ASN A 266 -1.45 -22.64 -16.10
C ASN A 266 -0.59 -22.24 -14.89
N PHE A 267 0.22 -21.21 -15.05
CA PHE A 267 1.06 -20.56 -14.04
C PHE A 267 1.06 -19.05 -14.31
N VAL A 268 1.60 -18.27 -13.37
CA VAL A 268 1.70 -16.81 -13.49
C VAL A 268 3.11 -16.40 -13.09
N LEU A 269 3.71 -15.52 -13.90
CA LEU A 269 4.89 -14.75 -13.53
C LEU A 269 4.39 -13.41 -12.97
N ASP A 270 4.35 -13.33 -11.66
CA ASP A 270 3.81 -12.19 -10.93
C ASP A 270 4.93 -11.20 -10.62
N THR A 271 4.71 -9.93 -10.96
CA THR A 271 5.68 -8.84 -10.75
C THR A 271 5.06 -7.78 -9.85
N SER A 272 5.84 -6.77 -9.48
CA SER A 272 5.33 -5.60 -8.78
C SER A 272 4.23 -4.86 -9.55
N GLU A 273 4.11 -5.05 -10.87
CA GLU A 273 3.02 -4.50 -11.69
C GLU A 273 1.63 -5.06 -11.30
N GLY A 274 1.58 -6.31 -10.78
CA GLY A 274 0.34 -6.89 -10.27
C GLY A 274 -0.22 -6.10 -9.09
N VAL A 275 0.67 -5.73 -8.15
CA VAL A 275 0.34 -4.83 -7.02
C VAL A 275 -0.06 -3.45 -7.52
N GLN A 276 0.66 -2.88 -8.48
CA GLN A 276 0.31 -1.58 -9.04
C GLN A 276 -1.08 -1.60 -9.69
N ARG A 277 -1.44 -2.67 -10.41
CA ARG A 277 -2.78 -2.84 -11.01
C ARG A 277 -3.87 -2.98 -9.95
N PHE A 278 -3.64 -3.80 -8.92
CA PHE A 278 -4.56 -3.92 -7.79
C PHE A 278 -4.76 -2.57 -7.08
N TRP A 279 -3.66 -1.87 -6.82
CA TRP A 279 -3.66 -0.57 -6.18
C TRP A 279 -4.32 0.51 -7.04
N ALA A 280 -4.11 0.53 -8.36
CA ALA A 280 -4.75 1.47 -9.26
C ALA A 280 -6.28 1.39 -9.21
N GLY A 281 -6.83 0.17 -9.07
CA GLY A 281 -8.27 -0.05 -8.88
C GLY A 281 -8.81 0.58 -7.59
N ILE A 282 -8.05 0.49 -6.50
CA ILE A 282 -8.42 1.09 -5.20
C ILE A 282 -8.19 2.61 -5.21
N SER A 283 -7.02 3.05 -5.67
CA SER A 283 -6.63 4.45 -5.71
C SER A 283 -7.57 5.28 -6.58
N GLY A 284 -8.06 4.74 -7.70
CA GLY A 284 -9.05 5.44 -8.53
C GLY A 284 -10.31 5.82 -7.76
N ILE A 285 -10.75 4.96 -6.83
CA ILE A 285 -11.87 5.26 -5.93
C ILE A 285 -11.46 6.36 -4.95
N LEU A 286 -10.31 6.25 -4.28
CA LEU A 286 -9.87 7.27 -3.30
C LEU A 286 -9.67 8.65 -3.94
N THR A 287 -9.04 8.73 -5.12
CA THR A 287 -8.73 10.00 -5.79
C THR A 287 -9.94 10.64 -6.47
N THR A 288 -11.02 9.89 -6.71
CA THR A 288 -12.22 10.41 -7.36
C THR A 288 -13.34 10.66 -6.37
N VAL A 289 -13.66 9.67 -5.52
CA VAL A 289 -14.81 9.73 -4.62
C VAL A 289 -14.55 10.67 -3.45
N ILE A 290 -13.36 10.63 -2.84
CA ILE A 290 -13.08 11.45 -1.64
C ILE A 290 -13.10 12.95 -1.99
N PRO A 291 -12.39 13.43 -3.04
CA PRO A 291 -12.52 14.83 -3.44
C PRO A 291 -13.95 15.18 -3.88
N GLY A 292 -14.69 14.25 -4.48
CA GLY A 292 -16.11 14.44 -4.81
C GLY A 292 -16.98 14.73 -3.58
N ILE A 293 -16.81 13.96 -2.49
CA ILE A 293 -17.53 14.19 -1.22
C ILE A 293 -17.14 15.55 -0.60
N VAL A 294 -15.86 15.90 -0.66
CA VAL A 294 -15.41 17.21 -0.14
C VAL A 294 -15.93 18.36 -1.01
N LEU A 295 -16.03 18.17 -2.32
CA LEU A 295 -16.62 19.16 -3.23
C LEU A 295 -18.09 19.43 -2.89
N VAL A 296 -18.88 18.38 -2.60
CA VAL A 296 -20.26 18.55 -2.13
C VAL A 296 -20.30 19.32 -0.80
N SER A 297 -19.38 19.03 0.12
CA SER A 297 -19.26 19.74 1.39
C SER A 297 -18.92 21.22 1.19
N LEU A 298 -18.07 21.53 0.21
CA LEU A 298 -17.72 22.89 -0.18
C LEU A 298 -18.93 23.64 -0.75
N VAL A 299 -19.77 22.97 -1.56
CA VAL A 299 -21.03 23.55 -2.07
C VAL A 299 -21.98 23.88 -0.93
N ILE A 300 -22.13 22.99 0.06
CA ILE A 300 -22.93 23.25 1.27
C ILE A 300 -22.40 24.47 2.01
N GLY A 301 -21.07 24.59 2.16
CA GLY A 301 -20.42 25.79 2.70
C GLY A 301 -20.73 27.06 1.90
N GLY A 302 -20.73 26.97 0.57
CA GLY A 302 -21.13 28.06 -0.33
C GLY A 302 -22.57 28.51 -0.13
N ILE A 303 -23.51 27.57 0.07
CA ILE A 303 -24.92 27.87 0.35
C ILE A 303 -25.06 28.61 1.70
N VAL A 304 -24.29 28.22 2.71
CA VAL A 304 -24.27 28.91 4.00
C VAL A 304 -23.81 30.36 3.84
N ILE A 305 -22.74 30.60 3.07
CA ILE A 305 -22.24 31.96 2.79
C ILE A 305 -23.29 32.77 2.03
N MET A 306 -23.94 32.17 1.02
CA MET A 306 -25.01 32.81 0.27
C MET A 306 -26.15 33.25 1.19
N ASN A 307 -26.58 32.39 2.12
CA ASN A 307 -27.66 32.72 3.06
C ASN A 307 -27.27 33.85 4.02
N ILE A 308 -26.04 33.84 4.54
CA ILE A 308 -25.53 34.93 5.39
C ILE A 308 -25.50 36.24 4.60
N MET A 309 -25.06 36.21 3.33
CA MET A 309 -25.03 37.38 2.46
C MET A 309 -26.42 37.90 2.10
N LEU A 310 -27.38 37.01 1.79
CA LEU A 310 -28.77 37.39 1.54
C LEU A 310 -29.40 38.08 2.76
N MET A 311 -29.16 37.54 3.95
CA MET A 311 -29.61 38.14 5.20
C MET A 311 -28.97 39.53 5.43
N ALA A 312 -27.66 39.67 5.18
CA ALA A 312 -26.95 40.95 5.32
C ALA A 312 -27.46 42.02 4.33
N VAL A 313 -27.85 41.63 3.11
CA VAL A 313 -28.48 42.54 2.13
C VAL A 313 -29.89 42.93 2.58
N ALA A 314 -30.67 41.98 3.09
CA ALA A 314 -32.03 42.23 3.58
C ALA A 314 -32.06 43.24 4.73
N GLU A 315 -31.13 43.12 5.68
CA GLU A 315 -30.95 44.06 6.80
C GLU A 315 -30.60 45.49 6.35
N ARG A 316 -29.95 45.66 5.18
CA ARG A 316 -29.53 46.97 4.65
C ARG A 316 -30.40 47.52 3.52
N THR A 317 -31.59 46.97 3.32
CA THR A 317 -32.55 47.41 2.28
C THR A 317 -32.86 48.92 2.33
N ARG A 318 -32.96 49.50 3.54
CA ARG A 318 -33.24 50.94 3.74
C ARG A 318 -32.07 51.84 3.27
N GLU A 319 -30.83 51.43 3.51
CA GLU A 319 -29.63 52.11 3.00
C GLU A 319 -29.53 52.05 1.47
N ILE A 320 -29.83 50.88 0.89
CA ILE A 320 -29.84 50.69 -0.57
C ILE A 320 -30.90 51.59 -1.21
N GLY A 321 -32.07 51.72 -0.58
CA GLY A 321 -33.14 52.63 -0.96
C GLY A 321 -32.65 54.08 -1.05
N LEU A 322 -32.04 54.59 0.04
CA LEU A 322 -31.46 55.94 0.10
C LEU A 322 -30.41 56.19 -1.00
N ARG A 323 -29.51 55.24 -1.28
CA ARG A 323 -28.51 55.40 -2.33
C ARG A 323 -29.13 55.43 -3.73
N LYS A 324 -30.16 54.64 -3.98
CA LYS A 324 -30.91 54.69 -5.25
C LYS A 324 -31.64 56.02 -5.41
N SER A 325 -32.22 56.57 -4.34
CA SER A 325 -32.85 57.90 -4.34
C SER A 325 -31.86 59.00 -4.73
N LEU A 326 -30.59 58.84 -4.37
CA LEU A 326 -29.49 59.76 -4.68
C LEU A 326 -28.83 59.49 -6.06
N GLY A 327 -29.40 58.60 -6.88
CA GLY A 327 -28.96 58.36 -8.26
C GLY A 327 -28.02 57.17 -8.47
N ALA A 328 -27.77 56.32 -7.46
CA ALA A 328 -26.97 55.12 -7.64
C ALA A 328 -27.63 54.13 -8.61
N ARG A 329 -26.89 53.65 -9.62
CA ARG A 329 -27.41 52.70 -10.61
C ARG A 329 -27.43 51.29 -10.01
N ARG A 330 -28.32 50.42 -10.50
CA ARG A 330 -28.42 49.00 -10.07
C ARG A 330 -27.08 48.26 -10.15
N ARG A 331 -26.24 48.63 -11.12
CA ARG A 331 -24.89 48.07 -11.36
C ARG A 331 -23.90 48.43 -10.25
N ASP A 332 -24.03 49.62 -9.66
CA ASP A 332 -23.11 50.09 -8.61
C ASP A 332 -23.35 49.31 -7.31
N VAL A 333 -24.63 49.08 -6.98
CA VAL A 333 -25.03 48.25 -5.83
C VAL A 333 -24.58 46.79 -6.03
N LEU A 334 -24.76 46.23 -7.23
CA LEU A 334 -24.32 44.87 -7.53
C LEU A 334 -22.79 44.72 -7.40
N ARG A 335 -22.02 45.67 -7.93
CA ARG A 335 -20.55 45.68 -7.85
C ARG A 335 -20.04 45.78 -6.42
N GLN A 336 -20.71 46.56 -5.56
CA GLN A 336 -20.35 46.66 -4.15
C GLN A 336 -20.53 45.31 -3.44
N PHE A 337 -21.68 44.65 -3.60
CA PHE A 337 -21.92 43.35 -2.96
C PHE A 337 -21.05 42.23 -3.52
N LEU A 338 -20.80 42.22 -4.83
CA LEU A 338 -19.83 41.28 -5.42
C LEU A 338 -18.42 41.51 -4.88
N ALA A 339 -18.00 42.77 -4.71
CA ALA A 339 -16.71 43.09 -4.11
C ALA A 339 -16.63 42.66 -2.63
N GLU A 340 -17.70 42.88 -1.84
CA GLU A 340 -17.78 42.39 -0.45
C GLU A 340 -17.68 40.86 -0.38
N SER A 341 -18.47 40.13 -1.18
CA SER A 341 -18.42 38.66 -1.21
C SER A 341 -17.06 38.14 -1.67
N THR A 342 -16.46 38.75 -2.69
CA THR A 342 -15.14 38.33 -3.20
C THR A 342 -14.04 38.58 -2.17
N ALA A 343 -14.10 39.68 -1.43
CA ALA A 343 -13.16 40.00 -0.36
C ALA A 343 -13.33 39.14 0.91
N ILE A 344 -14.48 38.47 1.09
CA ILE A 344 -14.71 37.50 2.17
C ILE A 344 -14.28 36.08 1.74
N SER A 345 -14.41 35.76 0.45
CA SER A 345 -14.06 34.44 -0.10
C SER A 345 -12.58 34.26 -0.44
N LEU A 346 -11.87 35.34 -0.81
CA LEU A 346 -10.41 35.39 -0.93
C LEU A 346 -9.78 35.50 0.46
#